data_AF-A0A2D5PMA6-F1
#
_entry.id   AF-A0A2D5PMA6-F1
#
_cell.length_a   1.000
_cell.length_b   1.000
_cell.length_c   1.000
_cell.angle_alpha   90.00
_cell.angle_beta   90.00
_cell.angle_gamma   90.00
#
_symmetry.space_group_name_H-M   'P 1'
#
loop_
_entity.id
_entity.type
_entity.pdbx_description
1 polymer ?
#
loop_
_entity_poly.entity_id
_entity_poly.type
_entity_poly.pdbx_seq_one_letter_code
_entity_poly.pdbx_strand_id
1 'polypeptide(L)'
;MGNRAVITIKENNIPQEDWQSLYLHWNGGRDTVEPLLHVAKLYGIRCQADPSYAIARLSQLTGNALGGTLSLGVGTYKQLDTDNADNGVYVVKDWEIVDREYHDGYEQQEYDFEEMVAEIRSKNDQVFGYKEQN
;
A
#
# COMPACT_ATOMS: atom_id res chain seq x y z
N MET A 1 -2.47 1.25 -20.98
CA MET A 1 -1.70 2.03 -19.98
C MET A 1 -1.74 1.22 -18.71
N GLY A 2 -0.63 1.09 -17.98
CA GLY A 2 -0.63 0.43 -16.68
C GLY A 2 -0.75 1.46 -15.55
N ASN A 3 -1.15 1.02 -14.37
CA ASN A 3 -0.99 1.77 -13.12
C ASN A 3 -0.69 0.77 -12.01
N ARG A 4 0.47 0.11 -12.15
CA ARG A 4 0.94 -0.95 -11.25
C ARG A 4 1.91 -0.42 -10.22
N ALA A 5 1.99 -1.12 -9.11
CA ALA A 5 3.01 -0.91 -8.09
C ALA A 5 3.19 -2.15 -7.22
N VAL A 6 4.31 -2.20 -6.51
CA VAL A 6 4.51 -3.07 -5.35
C VAL A 6 4.74 -2.21 -4.11
N ILE A 7 4.05 -2.52 -3.02
CA ILE A 7 4.31 -1.96 -1.69
C ILE A 7 4.98 -3.07 -0.87
N THR A 8 6.19 -2.84 -0.37
CA THR A 8 6.94 -3.81 0.43
C THR A 8 7.22 -3.26 1.83
N ILE A 9 7.08 -4.09 2.86
CA ILE A 9 7.47 -3.70 4.23
C ILE A 9 8.95 -3.98 4.42
N LYS A 10 9.73 -2.96 4.79
CA LYS A 10 11.16 -3.10 5.09
C LYS A 10 11.38 -3.87 6.39
N GLU A 11 12.20 -4.92 6.33
CA GLU A 11 12.56 -5.76 7.47
C GLU A 11 14.09 -5.77 7.66
N ASN A 12 14.57 -5.61 8.90
CA ASN A 12 16.01 -5.45 9.16
C ASN A 12 16.80 -6.78 9.15
N ASN A 13 16.16 -7.89 9.51
CA ASN A 13 16.83 -9.19 9.72
C ASN A 13 16.37 -10.27 8.72
N ILE A 14 15.60 -9.87 7.70
CA ILE A 14 15.09 -10.74 6.64
C ILE A 14 15.66 -10.20 5.32
N PRO A 15 16.20 -11.06 4.44
CA PRO A 15 16.64 -10.64 3.11
C PRO A 15 15.50 -9.98 2.33
N GLN A 16 15.81 -8.97 1.53
CA GLN A 16 14.80 -8.20 0.81
C GLN A 16 13.91 -9.07 -0.08
N GLU A 17 14.48 -10.12 -0.69
CA GLU A 17 13.73 -11.04 -1.54
C GLU A 17 12.53 -11.72 -0.84
N ASP A 18 12.57 -11.81 0.50
CA ASP A 18 11.57 -12.46 1.34
C ASP A 18 10.66 -11.47 2.09
N TRP A 19 10.86 -10.16 1.91
CA TRP A 19 10.00 -9.13 2.51
C TRP A 19 8.56 -9.30 2.07
N GLN A 20 7.64 -9.08 3.00
CA GLN A 20 6.20 -9.19 2.74
C GLN A 20 5.71 -8.00 1.91
N SER A 21 4.99 -8.30 0.82
CA SER A 21 4.63 -7.31 -0.19
C SER A 21 3.21 -7.44 -0.73
N LEU A 22 2.68 -6.32 -1.19
CA LEU A 22 1.38 -6.17 -1.84
C LEU A 22 1.57 -5.61 -3.25
N TYR A 23 1.02 -6.29 -4.24
CA TYR A 23 0.94 -5.83 -5.63
C TYR A 23 -0.40 -5.11 -5.87
N LEU A 24 -0.34 -4.01 -6.62
CA LEU A 24 -1.48 -3.20 -7.06
C LEU A 24 -1.59 -3.19 -8.59
N HIS A 25 -2.81 -3.33 -9.11
CA HIS A 25 -3.15 -3.09 -10.51
C HIS A 25 -4.67 -2.89 -10.68
N TRP A 26 -5.26 -1.76 -10.40
CA TRP A 26 -4.73 -0.43 -10.71
C TRP A 26 -4.46 0.37 -9.43
N ASN A 27 -4.20 1.68 -9.58
CA ASN A 27 -3.96 2.64 -8.51
C ASN A 27 -2.66 2.42 -7.73
N GLY A 28 -1.59 2.12 -8.46
CA GLY A 28 -0.21 2.11 -7.95
C GLY A 28 0.44 3.50 -7.82
N GLY A 29 -0.23 4.57 -8.25
CA GLY A 29 0.24 5.94 -8.13
C GLY A 29 0.47 6.36 -6.69
N ARG A 30 1.45 7.24 -6.47
CA ARG A 30 1.81 7.71 -5.12
C ARG A 30 0.67 8.47 -4.45
N ASP A 31 -0.10 9.20 -5.25
CA ASP A 31 -1.34 9.87 -4.87
C ASP A 31 -2.45 8.93 -4.39
N THR A 32 -2.33 7.61 -4.60
CA THR A 32 -3.16 6.59 -3.96
C THR A 32 -2.43 5.84 -2.84
N VAL A 33 -1.15 5.51 -3.05
CA VAL A 33 -0.36 4.73 -2.10
C VAL A 33 -0.18 5.49 -0.78
N GLU A 34 0.15 6.79 -0.81
CA GLU A 34 0.33 7.57 0.42
C GLU A 34 -0.95 7.65 1.28
N PRO A 35 -2.15 7.97 0.72
CA PRO A 35 -3.40 7.87 1.46
C PRO A 35 -3.68 6.49 2.08
N LEU A 36 -3.40 5.40 1.36
CA LEU A 36 -3.57 4.03 1.90
C LEU A 36 -2.67 3.79 3.12
N LEU A 37 -1.39 4.17 3.02
CA LEU A 37 -0.45 4.03 4.13
C LEU A 37 -0.83 4.92 5.32
N HIS A 38 -1.28 6.15 5.04
CA HIS A 38 -1.78 7.07 6.05
C HIS A 38 -2.96 6.46 6.83
N VAL A 39 -3.97 5.92 6.14
CA VAL A 39 -5.13 5.29 6.80
C VAL A 39 -4.71 4.03 7.56
N ALA A 40 -3.78 3.22 7.02
CA ALA A 40 -3.26 2.06 7.74
C ALA A 40 -2.61 2.45 9.08
N LYS A 41 -1.86 3.56 9.09
CA LYS A 41 -1.28 4.15 10.31
C LYS A 41 -2.36 4.67 11.25
N LEU A 42 -3.33 5.41 10.73
CA LEU A 42 -4.45 5.99 11.48
C LEU A 42 -5.25 4.92 12.23
N TYR A 43 -5.50 3.78 11.58
CA TYR A 43 -6.20 2.65 12.18
C TYR A 43 -5.36 1.82 13.16
N GLY A 44 -4.09 2.19 13.35
CA GLY A 44 -3.19 1.46 14.24
C GLY A 44 -2.85 0.05 13.74
N ILE A 45 -2.87 -0.18 12.42
CA ILE A 45 -2.43 -1.46 11.85
C ILE A 45 -0.95 -1.64 12.21
N ARG A 46 -0.60 -2.79 12.79
CA ARG A 46 0.79 -3.10 13.16
C ARG A 46 1.62 -3.27 11.89
N CYS A 47 2.66 -2.46 11.71
CA CYS A 47 3.55 -2.52 10.55
C CYS A 47 4.78 -3.42 10.82
N GLN A 48 5.84 -2.90 11.45
CA GLN A 48 7.12 -3.62 11.63
C GLN A 48 7.06 -4.76 12.64
N ALA A 49 6.11 -4.73 13.58
CA ALA A 49 5.98 -5.78 14.59
C ALA A 49 5.54 -7.14 14.00
N ASP A 50 4.83 -7.12 12.88
CA ASP A 50 4.33 -8.30 12.18
C ASP A 50 4.06 -7.96 10.70
N PRO A 51 5.09 -7.99 9.83
CA PRO A 51 4.97 -7.60 8.42
C PRO A 51 3.95 -8.44 7.64
N SER A 52 3.79 -9.72 7.98
CA SER A 52 2.77 -10.58 7.38
C SER A 52 1.36 -10.11 7.70
N TYR A 53 1.11 -9.74 8.96
CA TYR A 53 -0.17 -9.17 9.39
C TYR A 53 -0.39 -7.78 8.82
N ALA A 54 0.68 -6.98 8.70
CA ALA A 54 0.64 -5.66 8.07
C ALA A 54 0.13 -5.78 6.63
N ILE A 55 0.72 -6.67 5.83
CA ILE A 55 0.28 -6.91 4.45
C ILE A 55 -1.12 -7.50 4.40
N ALA A 56 -1.48 -8.44 5.28
CA ALA A 56 -2.83 -8.99 5.31
C ALA A 56 -3.91 -7.91 5.55
N ARG A 57 -3.65 -6.99 6.49
CA ARG A 57 -4.59 -5.89 6.79
C ARG A 57 -4.54 -4.77 5.77
N LEU A 58 -3.37 -4.46 5.20
CA LEU A 58 -3.27 -3.54 4.06
C LEU A 58 -4.05 -4.10 2.86
N SER A 59 -3.94 -5.40 2.58
CA SER A 59 -4.70 -6.07 1.52
C SER A 59 -6.21 -5.95 1.74
N GLN A 60 -6.68 -6.10 2.97
CA GLN A 60 -8.09 -5.89 3.31
C GLN A 60 -8.51 -4.41 3.11
N LEU A 61 -7.72 -3.47 3.63
CA LEU A 61 -7.97 -2.03 3.51
C LEU A 61 -8.09 -1.62 2.03
N THR A 62 -7.12 -2.02 1.22
CA THR A 62 -7.07 -1.75 -0.20
C THR A 62 -8.17 -2.48 -0.96
N GLY A 63 -8.44 -3.75 -0.63
CA GLY A 63 -9.50 -4.54 -1.27
C GLY A 63 -10.89 -3.96 -1.05
N ASN A 64 -11.17 -3.45 0.15
CA ASN A 64 -12.41 -2.73 0.43
C ASN A 64 -12.49 -1.41 -0.35
N ALA A 65 -11.37 -0.69 -0.49
CA ALA A 65 -11.31 0.58 -1.19
C ALA A 65 -11.52 0.43 -2.71
N LEU A 66 -10.84 -0.55 -3.33
CA LEU A 66 -10.87 -0.76 -4.78
C LEU A 66 -12.05 -1.63 -5.24
N GLY A 67 -12.46 -2.61 -4.43
CA GLY A 67 -13.45 -3.62 -4.79
C GLY A 67 -12.99 -4.56 -5.92
N GLY A 68 -13.94 -5.34 -6.45
CA GLY A 68 -13.70 -6.25 -7.58
C GLY A 68 -13.01 -7.58 -7.22
N THR A 69 -12.58 -8.32 -8.25
CA THR A 69 -11.91 -9.63 -8.14
C THR A 69 -10.52 -9.66 -8.79
N LEU A 70 -10.08 -8.52 -9.29
CA LEU A 70 -8.77 -8.31 -9.91
C LEU A 70 -8.02 -7.27 -9.07
N SER A 71 -6.82 -6.87 -9.49
CA SER A 71 -6.11 -5.68 -9.00
C SER A 71 -5.28 -5.77 -7.72
N LEU A 72 -5.31 -6.89 -7.01
CA LEU A 72 -4.50 -7.09 -5.80
C LEU A 72 -3.83 -8.45 -5.79
N GLY A 73 -2.56 -8.49 -5.38
CA GLY A 73 -1.80 -9.72 -5.22
C GLY A 73 -0.91 -9.66 -3.98
N VAL A 74 -0.76 -10.78 -3.27
CA VAL A 74 0.08 -10.87 -2.06
C VAL A 74 1.19 -11.88 -2.31
N GLY A 75 2.41 -11.53 -1.90
CA GLY A 75 3.57 -12.40 -2.00
C GLY A 75 4.78 -11.80 -1.32
N THR A 76 5.90 -12.51 -1.37
CA THR A 76 7.20 -11.93 -1.02
C THR A 76 7.69 -11.03 -2.16
N TYR A 77 8.57 -10.06 -1.87
CA TYR A 77 9.18 -9.16 -2.84
C TYR A 77 9.58 -9.85 -4.16
N LYS A 78 10.33 -10.97 -4.10
CA LYS A 78 10.80 -11.69 -5.30
C LYS A 78 9.71 -12.33 -6.17
N GLN A 79 8.48 -12.45 -5.65
CA GLN A 79 7.36 -13.08 -6.34
C GLN A 79 6.52 -12.06 -7.14
N LEU A 80 6.71 -10.77 -6.89
CA LEU A 80 5.86 -9.71 -7.44
C LEU A 80 6.54 -8.95 -8.59
N ASP A 81 5.73 -8.27 -9.39
CA ASP A 81 6.13 -7.45 -10.54
C ASP A 81 6.73 -6.12 -10.09
N THR A 82 8.01 -6.14 -9.66
CA THR A 82 8.72 -4.97 -9.11
C THR A 82 9.17 -3.98 -10.18
N ASP A 83 9.73 -4.46 -11.29
CA ASP A 83 10.09 -3.67 -12.47
C ASP A 83 8.91 -3.61 -13.45
N ASN A 84 7.82 -3.02 -12.98
CA ASN A 84 6.55 -3.00 -13.68
C ASN A 84 6.46 -1.91 -14.78
N ALA A 85 7.49 -1.09 -15.00
CA ALA A 85 7.47 0.04 -15.93
C ALA A 85 6.35 1.08 -15.70
N ASP A 86 5.72 1.05 -14.52
CA ASP A 86 4.75 2.04 -14.06
C ASP A 86 5.31 2.78 -12.83
N ASN A 87 4.89 2.45 -11.61
CA ASN A 87 5.30 3.16 -10.40
C ASN A 87 6.44 2.46 -9.61
N GLY A 88 6.86 1.28 -10.06
CA GLY A 88 7.92 0.50 -9.42
C GLY A 88 7.54 -0.02 -8.05
N VAL A 89 8.44 0.12 -7.09
CA VAL A 89 8.30 -0.35 -5.71
C VAL A 89 8.32 0.82 -4.73
N TYR A 90 7.40 0.78 -3.77
CA TYR A 90 7.41 1.59 -2.56
C TYR A 90 7.95 0.77 -1.40
N VAL A 91 9.14 1.15 -0.90
CA VAL A 91 9.69 0.54 0.31
C VAL A 91 9.16 1.29 1.51
N VAL A 92 8.40 0.59 2.36
CA VAL A 92 7.65 1.19 3.46
C VAL A 92 8.23 0.79 4.81
N LYS A 93 8.34 1.77 5.70
CA LYS A 93 8.66 1.56 7.12
C LYS A 93 7.77 2.46 7.99
N ASP A 94 7.17 1.89 9.04
CA ASP A 94 6.28 2.60 9.96
C ASP A 94 5.13 3.34 9.24
N TRP A 95 4.64 2.74 8.15
CA TRP A 95 3.66 3.31 7.21
C TRP A 95 4.10 4.58 6.48
N GLU A 96 5.40 4.83 6.40
CA GLU A 96 6.00 5.90 5.59
C GLU A 96 6.78 5.29 4.44
N ILE A 97 6.76 5.93 3.27
CA ILE A 97 7.63 5.56 2.15
C ILE A 97 9.05 6.03 2.50
N VAL A 98 9.99 5.09 2.63
CA VAL A 98 11.38 5.37 2.99
C VAL A 98 12.37 5.18 1.84
N ASP A 99 11.95 4.49 0.79
CA ASP A 99 12.74 4.31 -0.43
C ASP A 99 11.86 4.00 -1.63
N ARG A 100 12.43 4.13 -2.83
CA ARG A 100 11.79 3.83 -4.11
C ARG A 100 12.72 3.05 -5.01
N GLU A 101 12.18 2.05 -5.69
CA GLU A 101 12.92 1.24 -6.66
C GLU A 101 12.14 1.13 -7.97
N TYR A 102 12.84 0.91 -9.09
CA TYR A 102 12.24 0.72 -10.43
C TYR A 102 11.22 1.80 -10.82
N HIS A 103 11.50 3.05 -10.45
CA HIS A 103 10.68 4.21 -10.82
C HIS A 103 11.55 5.27 -11.50
N ASP A 104 10.99 5.97 -12.48
CA ASP A 104 11.73 6.96 -13.29
C ASP A 104 11.73 8.37 -12.68
N GLY A 105 11.35 8.51 -11.41
CA GLY A 105 11.31 9.79 -10.70
C GLY A 105 10.06 10.64 -10.88
N TYR A 106 9.12 10.24 -11.75
CA TYR A 106 7.84 10.93 -11.95
C TYR A 106 6.73 10.30 -11.10
N GLU A 107 5.96 11.12 -10.41
CA GLU A 107 4.84 10.70 -9.57
C GLU A 107 3.52 11.13 -10.20
N GLN A 108 2.50 10.27 -10.11
CA GLN A 108 1.12 10.63 -10.43
C GLN A 108 0.61 11.72 -9.47
N GLN A 109 -0.20 12.65 -9.99
CA GLN A 109 -0.84 13.74 -9.24
C GLN A 109 -2.29 13.94 -9.72
N GLU A 110 -3.02 12.84 -9.87
CA GLU A 110 -4.41 12.83 -10.32
C GLU A 110 -5.40 12.99 -9.17
N TYR A 111 -5.07 12.44 -8.00
CA TYR A 111 -5.94 12.46 -6.82
C TYR A 111 -5.44 13.43 -5.74
N ASP A 112 -6.36 14.18 -5.14
CA ASP A 112 -6.08 14.96 -3.93
C ASP A 112 -5.93 14.01 -2.73
N PHE A 113 -4.97 14.31 -1.86
CA PHE A 113 -4.66 13.48 -0.72
C PHE A 113 -5.83 13.35 0.26
N GLU A 114 -6.45 14.47 0.64
CA GLU A 114 -7.53 14.49 1.64
C GLU A 114 -8.80 13.84 1.09
N GLU A 115 -9.11 14.10 -0.18
CA GLU A 115 -10.24 13.44 -0.87
C GLU A 115 -10.04 11.92 -0.93
N MET A 116 -8.83 11.46 -1.25
CA MET A 116 -8.53 10.03 -1.33
C MET A 116 -8.55 9.36 0.06
N VAL A 117 -8.03 10.03 1.10
CA VAL A 117 -8.16 9.57 2.49
C VAL A 117 -9.64 9.44 2.87
N ALA A 118 -10.46 10.45 2.56
CA ALA A 118 -11.89 10.42 2.85
C ALA A 118 -12.60 9.27 2.11
N GLU A 119 -12.27 9.02 0.85
CA GLU A 119 -12.83 7.89 0.09
C GLU A 119 -12.45 6.54 0.72
N ILE A 120 -11.17 6.32 1.00
CA ILE A 120 -10.68 5.07 1.62
C ILE A 120 -11.40 4.85 2.96
N ARG A 121 -11.50 5.89 3.79
CA ARG A 121 -12.18 5.83 5.09
C ARG A 121 -13.67 5.54 4.97
N SER A 122 -14.35 6.13 3.99
CA SER A 122 -15.80 5.90 3.77
C SER A 122 -16.16 4.41 3.59
N LYS A 123 -15.22 3.62 3.04
CA LYS A 123 -15.37 2.18 2.81
C LYS A 123 -14.85 1.32 3.97
N ASN A 124 -14.04 1.88 4.86
CA ASN A 124 -13.27 1.09 5.84
C ASN A 124 -13.53 1.44 7.31
N ASP A 125 -13.98 2.64 7.66
CA ASP A 125 -14.13 3.07 9.07
C ASP A 125 -14.99 2.06 9.86
N GLN A 126 -16.14 1.64 9.30
CA GLN A 126 -17.00 0.64 9.94
C GLN A 126 -16.36 -0.76 9.99
N VAL A 127 -15.63 -1.16 8.95
CA VAL A 127 -15.02 -2.50 8.84
C VAL A 127 -13.90 -2.66 9.87
N PHE A 128 -13.11 -1.62 10.08
CA PHE A 128 -12.01 -1.60 11.04
C PHE A 128 -12.45 -1.11 12.43
N GLY A 129 -13.71 -0.71 12.60
CA GLY A 129 -14.26 -0.22 13.86
C GLY A 129 -13.64 1.12 14.30
N TYR A 130 -13.09 1.88 13.35
CA TYR A 130 -12.50 3.18 13.63
C TYR A 130 -13.60 4.21 13.93
N LYS A 131 -13.36 5.04 14.94
CA LYS A 131 -14.20 6.18 15.28
C LYS A 131 -13.29 7.38 15.46
N GLU A 132 -13.56 8.42 14.69
CA GLU A 132 -12.87 9.69 14.83
C GLU A 132 -13.13 10.25 16.23
N GLN A 133 -12.06 10.54 16.96
CA GLN A 133 -12.16 11.17 18.26
C GLN A 133 -12.39 12.67 18.01
N ASN A 134 -13.59 13.15 18.35
CA ASN A 134 -13.95 14.58 18.31
C ASN A 134 -13.10 15.41 19.28
#